data_AF-A0A3Q9Q0D4-F1
#
_entry.id   AF-A0A3Q9Q0D4-F1
#
_cell.length_a   1.000
_cell.length_b   1.000
_cell.length_c   1.000
_cell.angle_alpha   90.00
_cell.angle_beta   90.00
_cell.angle_gamma   90.00
#
_symmetry.space_group_name_H-M   'P 1'
#
loop_
_entity.id
_entity.type
_entity.pdbx_description
1 polymer ?
#
loop_
_entity_poly.entity_id
_entity_poly.type
_entity_poly.pdbx_seq_one_letter_code
_entity_poly.pdbx_strand_id
1 'polypeptide(L)'
;MHGDLQHIVGKSRDAERGGFGVLSTGEKLAVALVLNRFDWLTQMGYTIAEAIERIGASWAALIPDAAKQLECDFDSLQAKLQDNATEALDELMRQSDSNNDCSP
;
A
#
# COMPACT_ATOMS: atom_id res chain seq x y z
N MET A 1 1.85 -6.67 22.59
CA MET A 1 2.74 -6.01 21.61
C MET A 1 2.14 -6.18 20.21
N HIS A 2 0.95 -5.61 19.95
CA HIS A 2 0.28 -5.63 18.63
C HIS A 2 0.17 -4.23 18.00
N GLY A 3 0.58 -3.18 18.74
CA GLY A 3 0.52 -1.80 18.28
C GLY A 3 1.56 -1.50 17.21
N ASP A 4 2.77 -2.06 17.34
CA ASP A 4 3.89 -1.75 16.44
C ASP A 4 3.68 -2.24 15.02
N LEU A 5 3.08 -3.44 14.85
CA LEU A 5 2.75 -4.00 13.53
C LEU A 5 1.69 -3.17 12.81
N GLN A 6 0.57 -2.87 13.48
CA GLN A 6 -0.50 -2.04 12.89
C GLN A 6 -0.01 -0.63 12.59
N HIS A 7 0.87 -0.09 13.42
CA HIS A 7 1.46 1.22 13.20
C HIS A 7 2.37 1.21 11.95
N ILE A 8 3.23 0.21 11.78
CA ILE A 8 4.04 0.02 10.55
C ILE A 8 3.14 -0.09 9.32
N VAL A 9 2.14 -0.97 9.34
CA VAL A 9 1.24 -1.19 8.19
C VAL A 9 0.50 0.09 7.82
N GLY A 10 0.00 0.83 8.82
CA GLY A 10 -0.68 2.11 8.61
C GLY A 10 0.25 3.16 7.99
N LYS A 11 1.48 3.29 8.49
CA LYS A 11 2.48 4.23 7.96
C LYS A 11 2.95 3.85 6.56
N SER A 12 3.12 2.55 6.27
CA SER A 12 3.48 2.07 4.94
C SER A 12 2.40 2.40 3.90
N ARG A 13 1.12 2.22 4.25
CA ARG A 13 -0.01 2.61 3.39
C ARG A 13 -0.05 4.10 3.10
N ASP A 14 0.18 4.93 4.12
CA ASP A 14 0.21 6.38 3.96
C ASP A 14 1.36 6.81 3.05
N ALA A 15 2.53 6.18 3.22
CA ALA A 15 3.70 6.44 2.40
C ALA A 15 3.53 5.99 0.94
N GLU A 16 2.84 4.90 0.67
CA GLU A 16 2.52 4.47 -0.68
C GLU A 16 1.60 5.47 -1.41
N ARG A 17 0.65 6.07 -0.69
CA ARG A 17 -0.31 7.04 -1.26
C ARG A 17 0.23 8.48 -1.38
N GLY A 18 1.17 8.89 -0.52
CA GLY A 18 1.58 10.30 -0.42
C GLY A 18 3.09 10.55 -0.23
N GLY A 19 3.92 9.51 -0.21
CA GLY A 19 5.36 9.60 0.05
C GLY A 19 5.70 9.66 1.55
N PHE A 20 6.98 9.86 1.87
CA PHE A 20 7.43 9.94 3.26
C PHE A 20 6.88 11.19 3.95
N GLY A 21 5.77 11.06 4.68
CA GLY A 21 5.25 12.11 5.55
C GLY A 21 6.17 12.42 6.74
N VAL A 22 5.58 12.72 7.90
CA VAL A 22 6.29 13.11 9.15
C VAL A 22 6.87 11.90 9.90
N LEU A 23 7.43 10.93 9.19
CA LEU A 23 7.97 9.70 9.77
C LEU A 23 9.36 9.91 10.37
N SER A 24 9.66 9.20 11.45
CA SER A 24 11.03 9.12 11.98
C SER A 24 11.93 8.37 11.01
N THR A 25 13.24 8.63 11.03
CA THR A 25 14.19 7.98 10.12
C THR A 25 14.11 6.45 10.19
N GLY A 26 13.94 5.86 11.39
CA GLY A 26 13.74 4.42 11.55
C GLY A 26 12.43 3.91 10.94
N GLU A 27 11.34 4.67 11.05
CA GLU A 27 10.05 4.30 10.45
C GLU A 27 10.12 4.37 8.92
N LYS A 28 10.82 5.37 8.36
CA LYS A 28 11.04 5.48 6.91
C LYS A 28 11.81 4.27 6.36
N LEU A 29 12.84 3.81 7.07
CA LEU A 29 13.62 2.63 6.71
C LEU A 29 12.77 1.36 6.79
N ALA A 30 11.96 1.20 7.84
CA ALA A 30 11.05 0.08 7.99
C ALA A 30 10.01 0.02 6.86
N VAL A 31 9.39 1.17 6.54
CA VAL A 31 8.42 1.30 5.45
C VAL A 31 9.06 0.98 4.10
N ALA A 32 10.27 1.49 3.83
CA ALA A 32 10.97 1.21 2.58
C ALA A 32 11.30 -0.28 2.42
N LEU A 33 11.66 -0.98 3.50
CA LEU A 33 11.89 -2.42 3.48
C LEU A 33 10.59 -3.22 3.29
N VAL A 34 9.51 -2.83 3.97
CA VAL A 34 8.19 -3.48 3.87
C VAL A 34 7.59 -3.32 2.46
N LEU A 35 7.74 -2.15 1.84
CA LEU A 35 7.29 -1.87 0.47
C LEU A 35 8.29 -2.33 -0.61
N ASN A 36 9.40 -2.96 -0.21
CA ASN A 36 10.48 -3.40 -1.10
C ASN A 36 11.04 -2.28 -2.01
N ARG A 37 11.06 -1.04 -1.52
CA ARG A 37 11.50 0.17 -2.25
C ARG A 37 12.96 0.49 -1.97
N PHE A 38 13.87 -0.24 -2.62
CA PHE A 38 15.31 0.02 -2.53
C PHE A 38 15.72 1.42 -3.03
N ASP A 39 14.98 1.99 -3.97
CA ASP A 39 15.20 3.36 -4.45
C ASP A 39 15.09 4.39 -3.33
N TRP A 40 14.22 4.14 -2.35
CA TRP A 40 14.02 5.02 -1.22
C TRP A 40 15.12 4.90 -0.17
N LEU A 41 15.62 3.68 0.08
CA LEU A 41 16.80 3.46 0.92
C LEU A 41 18.02 4.17 0.32
N THR A 42 18.23 4.00 -0.98
CA THR A 42 19.33 4.62 -1.71
C THR A 42 19.24 6.15 -1.71
N GLN A 43 18.02 6.71 -1.88
CA GLN A 43 17.80 8.16 -1.78
C GLN A 43 18.14 8.73 -0.40
N MET A 44 17.96 7.95 0.66
CA MET A 44 18.34 8.34 2.02
C MET A 44 19.81 8.05 2.33
N GLY A 45 20.54 7.42 1.41
CA GLY A 45 21.94 7.03 1.60
C GLY A 45 22.13 5.84 2.53
N TYR A 46 21.12 4.98 2.70
CA TYR A 46 21.20 3.78 3.53
C TYR A 46 21.27 2.50 2.70
N THR A 47 22.11 1.57 3.13
CA THR A 47 22.09 0.20 2.63
C THR A 47 21.01 -0.64 3.32
N ILE A 48 20.68 -1.79 2.73
CA ILE A 48 19.73 -2.76 3.31
C ILE A 48 20.20 -3.21 4.70
N ALA A 49 21.50 -3.49 4.83
CA ALA A 49 22.09 -3.94 6.09
C ALA A 49 22.00 -2.87 7.18
N GLU A 50 22.36 -1.62 6.85
CA GLU A 50 22.24 -0.50 7.79
C GLU A 50 20.77 -0.22 8.14
N ALA A 51 19.86 -0.34 7.18
CA ALA A 51 18.43 -0.17 7.43
C ALA A 51 17.93 -1.20 8.45
N ILE A 52 18.30 -2.48 8.29
CA ILE A 52 17.95 -3.56 9.21
C ILE A 52 18.56 -3.33 10.60
N GLU A 53 19.83 -2.92 10.66
CA GLU A 53 20.50 -2.59 11.92
C GLU A 53 19.78 -1.43 12.63
N ARG A 54 19.39 -0.41 11.88
CA ARG A 54 18.81 0.83 12.40
C ARG A 54 17.39 0.68 12.94
N ILE A 55 16.56 -0.14 12.30
CA ILE A 55 15.20 -0.46 12.78
C ILE A 55 15.23 -1.45 13.95
N GLY A 56 16.29 -2.26 14.06
CA GLY A 56 16.48 -3.26 15.09
C GLY A 56 15.75 -4.59 14.82
N ALA A 57 16.27 -5.66 15.43
CA ALA A 57 15.83 -7.04 15.17
C ALA A 57 14.34 -7.28 15.46
N SER A 58 13.76 -6.61 16.47
CA SER A 58 12.35 -6.76 16.81
C SER A 58 11.43 -6.23 15.71
N TRP A 59 11.78 -5.13 15.07
CA TRP A 59 11.01 -4.59 13.94
C TRP A 59 11.32 -5.33 12.64
N ALA A 60 12.58 -5.70 12.41
CA ALA A 60 12.98 -6.49 11.25
C ALA A 60 12.25 -7.85 11.18
N ALA A 61 11.99 -8.49 12.33
CA ALA A 61 11.21 -9.72 12.41
C ALA A 61 9.74 -9.55 11.99
N LEU A 62 9.19 -8.34 12.08
CA LEU A 62 7.81 -8.03 11.72
C LEU A 62 7.64 -7.63 10.25
N ILE A 63 8.73 -7.28 9.55
CA ILE A 63 8.73 -6.91 8.12
C ILE A 63 8.04 -7.95 7.23
N PRO A 64 8.38 -9.26 7.29
CA PRO A 64 7.76 -10.22 6.39
C PRO A 64 6.26 -10.40 6.64
N ASP A 65 5.80 -10.25 7.88
CA ASP A 65 4.38 -10.32 8.24
C ASP A 65 3.63 -9.07 7.76
N ALA A 66 4.22 -7.89 7.98
CA ALA A 66 3.67 -6.62 7.51
C ALA A 66 3.62 -6.53 5.97
N ALA A 67 4.65 -7.03 5.28
CA ALA A 67 4.69 -7.07 3.81
C ALA A 67 3.57 -7.97 3.26
N LYS A 68 3.41 -9.19 3.79
CA LYS A 68 2.31 -10.08 3.42
C LYS A 68 0.95 -9.46 3.68
N GLN A 69 0.78 -8.80 4.81
CA GLN A 69 -0.48 -8.16 5.16
C GLN A 69 -0.82 -7.03 4.19
N LEU A 70 0.17 -6.23 3.78
CA LEU A 70 -0.02 -5.16 2.78
C LEU A 70 -0.32 -5.70 1.38
N GLU A 71 0.36 -6.76 0.93
CA GLU A 71 0.06 -7.41 -0.35
C GLU A 71 -1.38 -7.94 -0.36
N CYS A 72 -1.80 -8.68 0.68
CA CYS A 72 -3.18 -9.15 0.81
C CYS A 72 -4.20 -8.00 0.82
N ASP A 73 -3.88 -6.92 1.52
CA ASP A 73 -4.73 -5.74 1.61
C ASP A 73 -4.79 -4.97 0.29
N PHE A 74 -3.72 -4.97 -0.51
CA PHE A 74 -3.64 -4.33 -1.81
C PHE A 74 -4.43 -5.12 -2.86
N ASP A 75 -4.25 -6.44 -2.92
CA ASP A 75 -5.05 -7.34 -3.78
C ASP A 75 -6.55 -7.19 -3.48
N SER A 76 -6.92 -7.17 -2.20
CA SER A 76 -8.32 -6.97 -1.78
C SER A 76 -8.88 -5.60 -2.17
N LEU A 77 -8.07 -4.54 -2.07
CA LEU A 77 -8.49 -3.20 -2.49
C LEU A 77 -8.59 -3.08 -4.01
N GLN A 78 -7.67 -3.70 -4.74
CA GLN A 78 -7.63 -3.71 -6.20
C GLN A 78 -8.82 -4.49 -6.77
N ALA A 79 -9.15 -5.65 -6.21
CA ALA A 79 -10.34 -6.42 -6.57
C ALA A 79 -11.62 -5.58 -6.37
N LYS A 80 -11.77 -4.93 -5.19
CA LYS A 80 -12.92 -4.05 -4.93
C LYS A 80 -13.02 -2.86 -5.89
N LEU A 81 -11.89 -2.29 -6.30
CA LEU A 81 -11.88 -1.22 -7.30
C LEU A 81 -12.30 -1.75 -8.68
N GLN A 82 -11.89 -2.97 -9.05
CA GLN A 82 -12.29 -3.62 -10.30
C GLN A 82 -13.77 -4.00 -10.33
N ASP A 83 -14.33 -4.54 -9.24
CA ASP A 83 -15.77 -4.83 -9.12
C ASP A 83 -16.57 -3.54 -9.29
N ASN A 84 -16.26 -2.50 -8.51
CA ASN A 84 -16.94 -1.20 -8.62
C ASN A 84 -16.83 -0.59 -10.04
N ALA A 85 -15.69 -0.74 -10.71
CA ALA A 85 -15.49 -0.25 -12.08
C ALA A 85 -16.28 -1.07 -13.12
N THR A 86 -16.44 -2.38 -12.88
CA THR A 86 -17.22 -3.27 -13.74
C THR A 86 -18.71 -2.98 -13.61
N GLU A 87 -19.20 -2.78 -12.39
CA GLU A 87 -20.59 -2.37 -12.13
C GLU A 87 -20.90 -1.00 -12.77
N ALA A 88 -19.96 -0.04 -12.70
CA ALA A 88 -20.13 1.26 -13.33
C ALA A 88 -20.21 1.19 -14.88
N LEU A 89 -19.46 0.26 -15.49
CA LEU A 89 -19.52 0.03 -16.94
C LEU A 89 -20.83 -0.66 -17.36
N ASP A 90 -21.31 -1.64 -16.59
CA ASP A 90 -22.59 -2.32 -16.84
C ASP A 90 -23.77 -1.34 -16.77
N GLU A 91 -23.78 -0.47 -15.77
CA GLU A 91 -24.78 0.58 -15.59
C GLU A 91 -24.79 1.57 -16.77
N LEU A 92 -23.61 1.98 -17.25
CA LEU A 92 -23.48 2.85 -18.43
C LEU A 92 -23.99 2.18 -19.72
N MET A 93 -23.70 0.90 -19.92
CA MET A 93 -24.22 0.14 -21.06
C MET A 93 -25.74 0.03 -20.99
N ARG A 94 -26.29 -0.24 -19.81
CA ARG A 94 -27.74 -0.36 -19.58
C ARG A 94 -28.51 0.95 -19.78
N GLN A 95 -27.91 2.08 -19.43
CA GLN A 95 -28.48 3.41 -19.69
C GLN A 95 -28.49 3.77 -21.18
N SER A 96 -27.50 3.29 -21.94
CA SER A 96 -27.41 3.53 -23.39
C SER A 96 -28.51 2.80 -24.18
N ASP A 97 -28.87 1.57 -23.76
CA ASP A 97 -29.97 0.81 -24.36
C ASP A 97 -31.35 1.42 -24.06
N SER A 98 -31.55 1.99 -22.87
CA SER A 98 -32.81 2.67 -22.52
C SER A 98 -32.99 4.02 -23.22
N ASN A 99 -31.90 4.72 -23.55
CA ASN A 99 -31.98 6.01 -24.24
C ASN A 99 -32.24 5.87 -25.76
N ASN A 100 -32.02 4.69 -26.34
CA ASN A 100 -32.16 4.46 -27.78
C ASN A 100 -33.56 3.95 -28.19
N ASP A 101 -34.44 3.64 -27.24
CA ASP A 101 -35.83 3.20 -27.48
C ASP A 101 -36.86 4.37 -27.49
N CYS A 102 -36.42 5.58 -27.11
CA CYS A 102 -37.24 6.78 -27.16
C CYS A 102 -36.84 7.67 -28.34
N SER A 103 -37.18 7.24 -29.56
CA SER A 103 -37.29 8.13 -30.72
C SER A 103 -38.69 7.99 -31.33
N PRO A 104 -39.45 9.08 -31.49
CA PRO A 104 -40.80 9.06 -32.06
C PRO A 104 -40.82 8.78 -33.57
#